data_AF-A0A960JKL2-F1
#
_entry.id   AF-A0A960JKL2-F1
#
_cell.length_a   1.000
_cell.length_b   1.000
_cell.length_c   1.000
_cell.angle_alpha   90.00
_cell.angle_beta   90.00
_cell.angle_gamma   90.00
#
_symmetry.space_group_name_H-M   'P 1'
#
loop_
_entity.id
_entity.type
_entity.pdbx_description
1 polymer ?
#
loop_
_entity_poly.entity_id
_entity_poly.type
_entity_poly.pdbx_seq_one_letter_code
_entity_poly.pdbx_strand_id
1 'polypeptide(L)'
;MRSAKNHYFLLPLILIFAVIGCNFSKTADTGSSENTSKETDVVKNEDQSADPKDGNDSATIPDMDFPEGNNTEPDPENAGGDKTTVVRFAKGATAGNYKGSIAQDKTYTYIVDAGKGQTMNIELSSSQDNAGMYIKKPGGGFLGDANESEWTNNYSGKLPVSGKYKVVVTTSRGMANFMLSLSIKGGTEQSPADNSSTVESGGGLTTVVKFPKGGTFATYKSAVIRGERNKYILAASGG
;
A
#
# COMPACT_ATOMS: atom_id res chain seq x y z
N MET A 1 22.27 -48.91 -32.07
CA MET A 1 20.90 -49.16 -32.55
C MET A 1 20.19 -50.06 -31.54
N ARG A 2 18.98 -49.64 -31.12
CA ARG A 2 17.95 -50.37 -30.35
C ARG A 2 18.26 -50.77 -28.90
N SER A 3 17.58 -50.12 -27.96
CA SER A 3 16.63 -50.80 -27.08
C SER A 3 15.94 -49.77 -26.18
N ALA A 4 14.74 -49.33 -26.57
CA ALA A 4 13.81 -48.63 -25.69
C ALA A 4 12.97 -49.70 -24.96
N LYS A 5 12.95 -49.64 -23.63
CA LYS A 5 11.98 -50.36 -22.79
C LYS A 5 11.19 -49.35 -21.97
N ASN A 6 9.87 -49.41 -22.16
CA ASN A 6 8.82 -48.75 -21.41
C ASN A 6 8.97 -48.97 -19.90
N HIS A 7 8.64 -47.96 -19.10
CA HIS A 7 7.77 -48.18 -17.94
C HIS A 7 6.88 -46.97 -17.65
N TYR A 8 5.58 -47.25 -17.65
CA TYR A 8 4.49 -46.39 -17.21
C TYR A 8 4.68 -46.00 -15.74
N PHE A 9 4.53 -44.72 -15.41
CA PHE A 9 4.34 -44.29 -14.03
C PHE A 9 3.01 -43.52 -13.91
N LEU A 10 2.13 -44.12 -13.11
CA LEU A 10 0.77 -43.71 -12.79
C LEU A 10 0.71 -42.30 -12.18
N LEU A 11 -0.27 -41.52 -12.65
CA LEU A 11 -0.85 -40.36 -11.95
C LEU A 11 -1.89 -40.86 -10.93
N PRO A 12 -1.84 -40.45 -9.65
CA PRO A 12 -3.00 -40.50 -8.78
C PRO A 12 -3.86 -39.24 -8.94
N LEU A 13 -5.02 -39.47 -9.53
CA LEU A 13 -6.27 -38.72 -9.43
C LEU A 13 -6.62 -38.51 -7.94
N ILE A 14 -6.71 -37.26 -7.45
CA ILE A 14 -7.26 -36.97 -6.12
C ILE A 14 -8.61 -36.26 -6.28
N LEU A 15 -9.61 -36.92 -5.68
CA LEU A 15 -11.03 -36.64 -5.66
C LEU A 15 -11.38 -35.26 -5.09
N ILE A 16 -12.31 -34.60 -5.78
CA ILE A 16 -13.13 -33.50 -5.29
C ILE A 16 -14.16 -34.07 -4.30
N PHE A 17 -14.17 -33.58 -3.05
CA PHE A 17 -15.35 -33.66 -2.19
C PHE A 17 -15.89 -32.24 -1.97
N ALA A 18 -16.97 -31.94 -2.68
CA ALA A 18 -17.88 -30.86 -2.35
C ALA A 18 -18.71 -31.30 -1.14
N VAL A 19 -18.68 -30.53 -0.06
CA VAL A 19 -19.71 -30.60 0.98
C VAL A 19 -20.45 -29.27 0.95
N ILE A 20 -21.62 -29.33 0.32
CA ILE A 20 -22.70 -28.36 0.46
C ILE A 20 -23.35 -28.61 1.82
N GLY A 21 -23.44 -27.58 2.65
CA GLY A 21 -24.17 -27.60 3.92
C GLY A 21 -24.65 -26.21 4.28
N CYS A 22 -25.97 -26.04 4.33
CA CYS A 22 -26.71 -24.80 4.41
C CYS A 22 -26.65 -24.05 5.76
N ASN A 23 -26.94 -22.74 5.64
CA ASN A 23 -27.30 -21.74 6.64
C ASN A 23 -28.08 -22.22 7.88
N PHE A 24 -27.73 -21.68 9.05
CA PHE A 24 -28.71 -21.40 10.11
C PHE A 24 -28.28 -20.17 10.93
N SER A 25 -28.99 -19.07 10.74
CA SER A 25 -28.91 -17.84 11.53
C SER A 25 -29.46 -18.07 12.93
N LYS A 26 -28.82 -17.53 13.97
CA LYS A 26 -29.46 -17.36 15.29
C LYS A 26 -29.06 -16.03 15.93
N THR A 27 -29.98 -15.09 15.77
CA THR A 27 -30.49 -14.09 16.73
C THR A 27 -29.54 -13.56 17.81
N ALA A 28 -29.20 -12.28 17.67
CA ALA A 28 -28.80 -11.40 18.77
C ALA A 28 -30.01 -11.09 19.67
N ASP A 29 -29.81 -11.19 20.98
CA ASP A 29 -30.81 -10.80 21.97
C ASP A 29 -30.57 -9.35 22.44
N THR A 30 -31.65 -8.60 22.25
CA THR A 30 -32.22 -7.44 22.94
C THR A 30 -31.67 -7.06 24.33
N GLY A 31 -31.50 -5.75 24.50
CA GLY A 31 -31.40 -5.04 25.79
C GLY A 31 -31.18 -3.55 25.53
N SER A 32 -32.20 -2.83 25.09
CA SER A 32 -33.08 -1.97 25.92
C SER A 32 -32.34 -0.83 26.64
N SER A 33 -32.52 0.39 26.12
CA SER A 33 -32.82 1.56 26.94
C SER A 33 -33.63 2.53 26.10
N GLU A 34 -34.92 2.56 26.39
CA GLU A 34 -35.83 3.64 26.03
C GLU A 34 -35.34 4.95 26.65
N ASN A 35 -35.55 6.07 25.97
CA ASN A 35 -35.97 7.27 26.68
C ASN A 35 -36.90 8.10 25.80
N THR A 36 -38.16 8.13 26.21
CA THR A 36 -39.22 8.99 25.73
C THR A 36 -39.22 10.27 26.56
N SER A 37 -39.26 11.44 25.91
CA SER A 37 -40.01 12.58 26.45
C SER A 37 -40.59 13.43 25.31
N LYS A 38 -41.91 13.54 25.32
CA LYS A 38 -42.81 14.33 24.48
C LYS A 38 -42.59 15.84 24.69
N GLU A 39 -42.57 16.64 23.62
CA GLU A 39 -43.66 17.53 23.12
C GLU A 39 -43.81 18.85 23.88
N THR A 40 -43.62 19.97 23.18
CA THR A 40 -44.48 21.16 23.33
C THR A 40 -44.41 22.07 22.09
N ASP A 41 -45.54 22.76 21.90
CA ASP A 41 -46.07 23.46 20.74
C ASP A 41 -45.32 24.67 20.13
N VAL A 42 -45.48 24.76 18.80
CA VAL A 42 -45.93 25.90 17.97
C VAL A 42 -45.80 27.33 18.54
N VAL A 43 -44.97 28.16 17.88
CA VAL A 43 -45.35 29.54 17.49
C VAL A 43 -44.79 29.87 16.10
N LYS A 44 -45.72 30.23 15.21
CA LYS A 44 -45.55 30.82 13.88
C LYS A 44 -45.14 32.29 14.02
N ASN A 45 -44.22 32.79 13.19
CA ASN A 45 -44.22 34.21 12.80
C ASN A 45 -43.67 34.39 11.38
N GLU A 46 -44.42 35.18 10.63
CA GLU A 46 -44.30 35.54 9.22
C GLU A 46 -43.17 36.56 9.01
N ASP A 47 -42.43 36.40 7.91
CA ASP A 47 -42.27 37.36 6.80
C ASP A 47 -41.53 38.67 7.11
N GLN A 48 -40.38 38.89 6.47
CA GLN A 48 -40.22 39.98 5.49
C GLN A 48 -38.82 40.03 4.86
N SER A 49 -38.85 40.05 3.53
CA SER A 49 -37.76 40.36 2.61
C SER A 49 -37.43 41.85 2.59
N ALA A 50 -36.14 42.21 2.57
CA ALA A 50 -35.64 43.38 1.83
C ALA A 50 -34.13 43.23 1.50
N ASP A 51 -33.84 43.35 0.21
CA ASP A 51 -32.53 43.36 -0.47
C ASP A 51 -31.96 44.82 -0.53
N PRO A 52 -30.87 45.13 -1.27
CA PRO A 52 -29.46 45.30 -0.87
C PRO A 52 -28.98 46.77 -0.86
N LYS A 53 -27.82 47.09 -0.26
CA LYS A 53 -26.96 48.21 -0.70
C LYS A 53 -25.46 48.01 -0.44
N ASP A 54 -24.71 48.35 -1.49
CA ASP A 54 -23.26 48.57 -1.60
C ASP A 54 -22.61 49.30 -0.42
N GLY A 55 -21.35 48.93 -0.17
CA GLY A 55 -20.40 49.70 0.62
C GLY A 55 -19.00 49.12 0.48
N ASN A 56 -18.28 49.56 -0.55
CA ASN A 56 -16.86 49.35 -0.68
C ASN A 56 -16.12 50.24 0.33
N ASP A 57 -15.34 49.65 1.23
CA ASP A 57 -14.30 50.42 1.92
C ASP A 57 -12.99 49.63 1.91
N SER A 58 -12.11 50.14 1.05
CA SER A 58 -10.73 49.75 0.86
C SER A 58 -9.92 50.19 2.07
N ALA A 59 -9.76 49.30 3.05
CA ALA A 59 -8.72 49.44 4.06
C ALA A 59 -7.51 48.58 3.66
N THR A 60 -6.49 49.25 3.12
CA THR A 60 -5.16 48.70 2.86
C THR A 60 -4.58 48.13 4.16
N ILE A 61 -4.41 46.80 4.23
CA ILE A 61 -3.60 46.17 5.27
C ILE A 61 -2.16 46.12 4.75
N PRO A 62 -1.16 46.62 5.50
CA PRO A 62 0.23 46.56 5.09
C PRO A 62 0.74 45.11 5.03
N ASP A 63 1.45 44.81 3.95
CA ASP A 63 2.15 43.53 3.72
C ASP A 63 3.11 43.21 4.87
N MET A 64 2.68 42.35 5.79
CA MET A 64 3.60 41.66 6.70
C MET A 64 4.09 40.40 5.99
N ASP A 65 5.31 40.49 5.49
CA ASP A 65 6.11 39.40 4.94
C ASP A 65 6.31 38.31 6.00
N PHE A 66 5.58 37.20 5.87
CA PHE A 66 5.78 35.99 6.67
C PHE A 66 6.45 34.92 5.79
N PRO A 67 7.57 34.33 6.24
CA PRO A 67 8.37 33.42 5.42
C PRO A 67 7.58 32.14 5.08
N GLU A 68 7.54 31.82 3.77
CA GLU A 68 6.95 30.60 3.21
C GLU A 68 7.64 29.34 3.76
N GLY A 69 7.09 28.81 4.85
CA GLY A 69 7.39 27.47 5.33
C GLY A 69 6.71 26.44 4.44
N ASN A 70 7.52 25.61 3.78
CA ASN A 70 7.16 24.37 3.07
C ASN A 70 5.96 23.64 3.71
N ASN A 71 4.77 23.93 3.19
CA ASN A 71 3.66 23.01 3.11
C ASN A 71 3.26 23.04 1.64
N THR A 72 3.58 21.99 0.88
CA THR A 72 2.97 21.81 -0.44
C THR A 72 1.48 21.58 -0.23
N GLU A 73 0.74 22.68 -0.17
CA GLU A 73 -0.69 22.71 -0.35
C GLU A 73 -1.00 22.07 -1.71
N PRO A 74 -1.93 21.12 -1.79
CA PRO A 74 -2.26 20.49 -3.05
C PRO A 74 -2.81 21.56 -4.01
N ASP A 75 -2.12 21.74 -5.14
CA ASP A 75 -2.55 22.53 -6.29
C ASP A 75 -4.05 22.27 -6.59
N PRO A 76 -4.93 23.27 -6.41
CA PRO A 76 -6.38 23.13 -6.57
C PRO A 76 -6.80 22.96 -8.04
N GLU A 77 -5.92 23.19 -9.01
CA GLU A 77 -6.26 23.13 -10.44
C GLU A 77 -6.33 21.68 -10.98
N ASN A 78 -5.90 20.68 -10.19
CA ASN A 78 -5.97 19.26 -10.57
C ASN A 78 -6.62 18.39 -9.48
N ALA A 79 -7.66 18.92 -8.84
CA ALA A 79 -8.47 18.17 -7.87
C ALA A 79 -9.36 17.15 -8.59
N GLY A 80 -8.83 15.95 -8.80
CA GLY A 80 -9.61 14.78 -9.19
C GLY A 80 -9.32 14.21 -10.58
N GLY A 81 -8.35 14.74 -11.34
CA GLY A 81 -7.89 14.17 -12.60
C GLY A 81 -7.04 12.90 -12.44
N ASP A 82 -6.60 12.33 -13.57
CA ASP A 82 -5.65 11.23 -13.54
C ASP A 82 -4.30 11.70 -12.99
N LYS A 83 -3.80 11.04 -11.94
CA LYS A 83 -2.59 11.45 -11.25
C LYS A 83 -1.64 10.27 -11.05
N THR A 84 -0.34 10.54 -11.11
CA THR A 84 0.71 9.54 -10.84
C THR A 84 1.72 10.09 -9.84
N THR A 85 1.97 9.35 -8.76
CA THR A 85 2.94 9.71 -7.72
C THR A 85 3.94 8.58 -7.51
N VAL A 86 5.23 8.90 -7.50
CA VAL A 86 6.28 7.95 -7.08
C VAL A 86 6.37 7.96 -5.56
N VAL A 87 6.15 6.79 -4.96
CA VAL A 87 6.22 6.61 -3.51
C VAL A 87 7.68 6.72 -3.04
N ARG A 88 7.90 7.59 -2.06
CA ARG A 88 9.15 7.76 -1.33
C ARG A 88 8.80 7.74 0.15
N PHE A 89 9.42 6.85 0.91
CA PHE A 89 9.32 6.89 2.37
C PHE A 89 10.36 7.83 2.95
N ALA A 90 10.08 8.40 4.12
CA ALA A 90 11.08 9.14 4.88
C ALA A 90 12.27 8.22 5.23
N LYS A 91 13.44 8.80 5.47
CA LYS A 91 14.65 8.04 5.81
C LYS A 91 14.39 7.15 7.04
N GLY A 92 14.62 5.85 6.89
CA GLY A 92 14.38 4.85 7.95
C GLY A 92 12.92 4.42 8.11
N ALA A 93 11.97 5.05 7.42
CA ALA A 93 10.58 4.64 7.42
C ALA A 93 10.33 3.53 6.39
N THR A 94 9.42 2.62 6.73
CA THR A 94 8.94 1.54 5.85
C THR A 94 7.46 1.70 5.49
N ALA A 95 6.86 2.83 5.87
CA ALA A 95 5.46 3.13 5.66
C ALA A 95 5.23 4.63 5.43
N GLY A 96 4.10 4.95 4.82
CA GLY A 96 3.65 6.32 4.58
C GLY A 96 2.14 6.37 4.36
N ASN A 97 1.55 7.54 4.63
CA ASN A 97 0.14 7.81 4.44
C ASN A 97 -0.03 8.86 3.33
N TYR A 98 -0.95 8.62 2.41
CA TYR A 98 -1.17 9.48 1.24
C TYR A 98 -2.64 9.84 1.17
N LYS A 99 -2.95 11.14 1.25
CA LYS A 99 -4.29 11.66 1.07
C LYS A 99 -4.49 12.09 -0.37
N GLY A 100 -5.73 12.01 -0.85
CA GLY A 100 -6.07 12.48 -2.19
C GLY A 100 -7.57 12.57 -2.40
N SER A 101 -7.91 13.08 -3.58
CA SER A 101 -9.27 13.05 -4.09
C SER A 101 -9.27 12.64 -5.55
N ILE A 102 -10.28 11.88 -5.97
CA ILE A 102 -10.42 11.34 -7.33
C ILE A 102 -11.83 11.66 -7.82
N ALA A 103 -11.94 12.31 -8.98
CA ALA A 103 -13.23 12.49 -9.65
C ALA A 103 -13.70 11.18 -10.28
N GLN A 104 -14.97 11.13 -10.67
CA GLN A 104 -15.50 9.98 -11.38
C GLN A 104 -14.72 9.72 -12.68
N ASP A 105 -14.50 8.44 -13.00
CA ASP A 105 -13.76 7.97 -14.19
C ASP A 105 -12.28 8.40 -14.23
N LYS A 106 -11.72 8.80 -13.08
CA LYS A 106 -10.30 9.12 -12.93
C LYS A 106 -9.59 8.13 -12.02
N THR A 107 -8.27 8.15 -12.11
CA THR A 107 -7.41 7.24 -11.34
C THR A 107 -6.24 7.96 -10.70
N TYR A 108 -5.84 7.50 -9.54
CA TYR A 108 -4.61 7.93 -8.89
C TYR A 108 -3.66 6.74 -8.76
N THR A 109 -2.56 6.76 -9.51
CA THR A 109 -1.54 5.72 -9.52
C THR A 109 -0.37 6.05 -8.59
N TYR A 110 -0.08 5.16 -7.64
CA TYR A 110 1.13 5.18 -6.82
C TYR A 110 2.15 4.18 -7.37
N ILE A 111 3.33 4.67 -7.75
CA ILE A 111 4.44 3.84 -8.21
C ILE A 111 5.31 3.47 -6.99
N VAL A 112 5.34 2.20 -6.64
CA VAL A 112 6.06 1.67 -5.48
C VAL A 112 7.24 0.83 -5.95
N ASP A 113 8.46 1.26 -5.62
CA ASP A 113 9.67 0.47 -5.88
C ASP A 113 9.91 -0.48 -4.70
N ALA A 114 9.78 -1.79 -4.96
CA ALA A 114 9.89 -2.80 -3.93
C ALA A 114 10.55 -4.07 -4.46
N GLY A 115 11.23 -4.79 -3.57
CA GLY A 115 11.96 -6.02 -3.84
C GLY A 115 11.09 -7.27 -3.71
N LYS A 116 11.49 -8.33 -4.42
CA LYS A 116 10.97 -9.69 -4.24
C LYS A 116 11.12 -10.12 -2.77
N GLY A 117 10.10 -10.80 -2.26
CA GLY A 117 10.08 -11.36 -0.90
C GLY A 117 9.78 -10.33 0.20
N GLN A 118 9.67 -9.04 -0.13
CA GLN A 118 9.10 -8.05 0.78
C GLN A 118 7.59 -8.27 0.90
N THR A 119 7.02 -7.92 2.04
CA THR A 119 5.57 -7.88 2.25
C THR A 119 5.07 -6.45 2.05
N MET A 120 4.13 -6.29 1.12
CA MET A 120 3.38 -5.04 0.94
C MET A 120 2.07 -5.12 1.72
N ASN A 121 1.80 -4.11 2.56
CA ASN A 121 0.49 -3.93 3.18
C ASN A 121 -0.07 -2.58 2.78
N ILE A 122 -1.34 -2.59 2.37
CA ILE A 122 -2.07 -1.40 1.96
C ILE A 122 -3.44 -1.42 2.61
N GLU A 123 -3.85 -0.27 3.13
CA GLU A 123 -5.19 0.01 3.58
C GLU A 123 -5.65 1.31 2.93
N LEU A 124 -6.83 1.27 2.32
CA LEU A 124 -7.47 2.38 1.64
C LEU A 124 -8.78 2.66 2.36
N SER A 125 -8.94 3.90 2.80
CA SER A 125 -10.18 4.41 3.37
C SER A 125 -10.68 5.58 2.54
N SER A 126 -12.01 5.77 2.49
CA SER A 126 -12.62 6.92 1.83
C SER A 126 -13.81 7.40 2.63
N SER A 127 -14.08 8.72 2.59
CA SER A 127 -15.13 9.31 3.44
C SER A 127 -16.55 8.81 3.15
N GLN A 128 -16.77 8.23 1.97
CA GLN A 128 -18.09 7.73 1.54
C GLN A 128 -18.03 6.25 1.13
N ASP A 129 -16.98 5.51 1.49
CA ASP A 129 -16.77 4.10 1.10
C ASP A 129 -16.95 3.87 -0.40
N ASN A 130 -16.45 4.81 -1.21
CA ASN A 130 -16.57 4.81 -2.66
C ASN A 130 -15.22 4.71 -3.39
N ALA A 131 -14.09 4.57 -2.67
CA ALA A 131 -12.79 4.30 -3.28
C ALA A 131 -12.45 2.81 -3.26
N GLY A 132 -11.82 2.34 -4.33
CA GLY A 132 -11.26 1.00 -4.44
C GLY A 132 -9.88 1.04 -5.11
N MET A 133 -9.14 -0.06 -5.03
CA MET A 133 -7.84 -0.18 -5.68
C MET A 133 -7.59 -1.54 -6.33
N TYR A 134 -6.67 -1.54 -7.28
CA TYR A 134 -6.02 -2.73 -7.83
C TYR A 134 -4.52 -2.51 -7.96
N ILE A 135 -3.75 -3.60 -8.04
CA ILE A 135 -2.28 -3.55 -8.01
C ILE A 135 -1.70 -4.26 -9.22
N LYS A 136 -0.96 -3.52 -10.06
CA LYS A 136 -0.23 -4.06 -11.22
C LYS A 136 1.21 -4.39 -10.86
N LYS A 137 1.67 -5.58 -11.22
CA LYS A 137 3.05 -6.06 -10.96
C LYS A 137 4.04 -5.46 -11.97
N PRO A 138 5.35 -5.42 -11.62
CA PRO A 138 6.40 -5.26 -12.62
C PRO A 138 6.28 -6.34 -13.71
N GLY A 139 6.30 -5.93 -14.97
CA GLY A 139 6.12 -6.85 -16.11
C GLY A 139 4.66 -7.18 -16.46
N GLY A 140 3.69 -6.65 -15.73
CA GLY A 140 2.26 -6.78 -16.05
C GLY A 140 1.49 -7.79 -15.19
N GLY A 141 0.18 -7.86 -15.42
CA GLY A 141 -0.76 -8.63 -14.61
C GLY A 141 -1.00 -8.04 -13.21
N PHE A 142 -1.93 -8.65 -12.48
CA PHE A 142 -2.35 -8.21 -11.15
C PHE A 142 -1.64 -8.97 -10.03
N LEU A 143 -1.60 -8.34 -8.86
CA LEU A 143 -1.00 -8.90 -7.65
C LEU A 143 -2.08 -9.57 -6.78
N GLY A 144 -2.11 -10.90 -6.78
CA GLY A 144 -3.13 -11.67 -6.06
C GLY A 144 -4.53 -11.28 -6.51
N ASP A 145 -5.42 -11.13 -5.53
CA ASP A 145 -6.83 -10.80 -5.77
C ASP A 145 -7.06 -9.29 -5.98
N ALA A 146 -6.05 -8.43 -5.79
CA ALA A 146 -6.14 -6.99 -6.04
C ALA A 146 -6.09 -6.69 -7.55
N ASN A 147 -7.16 -7.04 -8.26
CA ASN A 147 -7.27 -6.97 -9.71
C ASN A 147 -8.29 -5.93 -10.18
N GLU A 148 -8.28 -5.59 -11.46
CA GLU A 148 -9.08 -4.47 -12.00
C GLU A 148 -10.59 -4.77 -12.07
N SER A 149 -10.99 -6.05 -12.07
CA SER A 149 -12.40 -6.45 -12.05
C SER A 149 -12.97 -6.55 -10.63
N GLU A 150 -12.11 -6.85 -9.65
CA GLU A 150 -12.48 -6.96 -8.24
C GLU A 150 -11.59 -6.02 -7.43
N TRP A 151 -12.01 -4.76 -7.36
CA TRP A 151 -11.34 -3.76 -6.53
C TRP A 151 -11.38 -4.17 -5.07
N THR A 152 -10.32 -3.86 -4.34
CA THR A 152 -10.23 -4.04 -2.89
C THR A 152 -9.93 -2.73 -2.20
N ASN A 153 -10.21 -2.62 -0.90
CA ASN A 153 -9.75 -1.53 -0.05
C ASN A 153 -8.56 -1.94 0.84
N ASN A 154 -8.17 -3.21 0.84
CA ASN A 154 -7.05 -3.70 1.63
C ASN A 154 -6.24 -4.74 0.84
N TYR A 155 -4.92 -4.76 1.07
CA TYR A 155 -4.04 -5.78 0.52
C TYR A 155 -2.94 -6.11 1.52
N SER A 156 -2.62 -7.39 1.67
CA SER A 156 -1.43 -7.85 2.39
C SER A 156 -0.85 -9.07 1.67
N GLY A 157 0.41 -9.01 1.28
CA GLY A 157 1.05 -10.16 0.64
C GLY A 157 2.52 -9.97 0.31
N LYS A 158 3.21 -11.10 0.12
CA LYS A 158 4.60 -11.13 -0.33
C LYS A 158 4.70 -10.78 -1.82
N LEU A 159 5.69 -9.98 -2.16
CA LEU A 159 5.95 -9.53 -3.52
C LEU A 159 6.70 -10.60 -4.30
N PRO A 160 6.16 -11.09 -5.43
CA PRO A 160 6.76 -12.21 -6.17
C PRO A 160 8.00 -11.81 -6.97
N VAL A 161 8.13 -10.53 -7.32
CA VAL A 161 9.22 -9.99 -8.15
C VAL A 161 9.70 -8.64 -7.64
N SER A 162 10.94 -8.27 -7.93
CA SER A 162 11.45 -6.93 -7.67
C SER A 162 11.04 -5.97 -8.79
N GLY A 163 10.75 -4.72 -8.45
CA GLY A 163 10.54 -3.65 -9.41
C GLY A 163 9.47 -2.65 -8.99
N LYS A 164 8.95 -1.93 -10.00
CA LYS A 164 7.93 -0.90 -9.83
C LYS A 164 6.53 -1.48 -9.91
N TYR A 165 5.86 -1.59 -8.77
CA TYR A 165 4.45 -1.89 -8.66
C TYR A 165 3.62 -0.62 -8.90
N LYS A 166 2.42 -0.77 -9.44
CA LYS A 166 1.46 0.34 -9.58
C LYS A 166 0.22 0.03 -8.75
N VAL A 167 0.04 0.75 -7.65
CA VAL A 167 -1.21 0.73 -6.88
C VAL A 167 -2.12 1.78 -7.50
N VAL A 168 -3.22 1.37 -8.11
CA VAL A 168 -4.14 2.29 -8.78
C VAL A 168 -5.39 2.41 -7.95
N VAL A 169 -5.69 3.62 -7.50
CA VAL A 169 -6.89 3.97 -6.76
C VAL A 169 -7.91 4.55 -7.75
N THR A 170 -9.16 4.15 -7.62
CA THR A 170 -10.29 4.61 -8.43
C THR A 170 -11.54 4.77 -7.55
N THR A 171 -12.65 5.22 -8.15
CA THR A 171 -13.92 5.48 -7.47
C THR A 171 -15.05 4.69 -8.11
N SER A 172 -15.94 4.13 -7.30
CA SER A 172 -17.13 3.42 -7.77
C SER A 172 -18.27 4.37 -8.13
N ARG A 173 -18.31 5.56 -7.54
CA ARG A 173 -19.35 6.57 -7.75
C ARG A 173 -18.87 7.95 -7.31
N GLY A 174 -19.18 8.98 -8.09
CA GLY A 174 -18.89 10.37 -7.75
C GLY A 174 -17.42 10.61 -7.37
N MET A 175 -17.18 11.69 -6.64
CA MET A 175 -15.86 12.05 -6.13
C MET A 175 -15.53 11.25 -4.86
N ALA A 176 -14.31 10.73 -4.77
CA ALA A 176 -13.82 9.99 -3.60
C ALA A 176 -12.66 10.73 -2.94
N ASN A 177 -12.87 11.23 -1.72
CA ASN A 177 -11.79 11.68 -0.84
C ASN A 177 -11.27 10.49 -0.07
N PHE A 178 -9.97 10.22 -0.16
CA PHE A 178 -9.39 8.98 0.36
C PHE A 178 -8.08 9.20 1.13
N MET A 179 -7.74 8.19 1.93
CA MET A 179 -6.44 8.04 2.57
C MET A 179 -5.91 6.62 2.31
N LEU A 180 -4.70 6.55 1.75
CA LEU A 180 -3.96 5.33 1.46
C LEU A 180 -2.81 5.18 2.45
N SER A 181 -2.88 4.18 3.31
CA SER A 181 -1.80 3.76 4.20
C SER A 181 -1.02 2.64 3.51
N LEU A 182 0.25 2.87 3.18
CA LEU A 182 1.09 1.91 2.46
C LEU A 182 2.34 1.59 3.28
N SER A 183 2.69 0.30 3.39
CA SER A 183 3.95 -0.16 3.97
C SER A 183 4.61 -1.27 3.17
N ILE A 184 5.94 -1.28 3.19
CA ILE A 184 6.79 -2.31 2.60
C ILE A 184 7.75 -2.79 3.69
N LYS A 185 7.61 -4.05 4.11
CA LYS A 185 8.42 -4.64 5.18
C LYS A 185 9.12 -5.91 4.72
N GLY A 186 10.19 -6.29 5.39
CA GLY A 186 10.90 -7.54 5.11
C GLY A 186 11.71 -7.49 3.81
N GLY A 187 12.00 -8.66 3.25
CA GLY A 187 12.92 -8.85 2.13
C GLY A 187 13.96 -9.93 2.46
N THR A 188 13.52 -11.17 2.52
CA THR A 188 14.40 -12.35 2.58
C THR A 188 14.14 -13.18 1.36
N GLU A 189 15.14 -13.30 0.50
CA GLU A 189 15.34 -14.41 -0.46
C GLU A 189 16.37 -14.06 -1.53
N GLN A 190 17.03 -12.90 -1.46
CA GLN A 190 18.27 -12.74 -2.23
C GLN A 190 19.41 -13.34 -1.40
N SER A 191 19.86 -14.53 -1.79
CA SER A 191 21.03 -15.17 -1.20
C SER A 191 22.18 -14.16 -1.20
N PRO A 192 22.90 -13.96 -0.09
CA PRO A 192 24.00 -13.01 -0.10
C PRO A 192 25.08 -13.41 -1.10
N ALA A 193 25.15 -14.67 -1.55
CA ALA A 193 26.05 -15.08 -2.62
C ALA A 193 25.88 -14.27 -3.92
N ASP A 194 24.67 -13.79 -4.23
CA ASP A 194 24.42 -13.03 -5.46
C ASP A 194 24.85 -11.56 -5.37
N ASN A 195 24.97 -11.00 -4.16
CA ASN A 195 25.31 -9.59 -3.93
C ASN A 195 26.53 -9.38 -3.03
N SER A 196 27.17 -10.44 -2.56
CA SER A 196 28.34 -10.40 -1.68
C SER A 196 29.62 -10.61 -2.46
N SER A 197 30.68 -9.98 -1.99
CA SER A 197 32.03 -10.25 -2.48
C SER A 197 32.80 -10.94 -1.36
N THR A 198 33.31 -12.14 -1.64
CA THR A 198 34.07 -12.93 -0.68
C THR A 198 35.52 -12.98 -1.12
N VAL A 199 36.43 -12.62 -0.22
CA VAL A 199 37.87 -12.66 -0.46
C VAL A 199 38.48 -13.57 0.59
N GLU A 200 39.24 -14.56 0.13
CA GLU A 200 40.11 -15.37 0.98
C GLU A 200 41.38 -14.58 1.31
N SER A 201 41.66 -14.42 2.59
CA SER A 201 42.91 -13.86 3.09
C SER A 201 43.41 -14.82 4.17
N GLY A 202 44.73 -14.96 4.34
CA GLY A 202 45.43 -16.00 5.16
C GLY A 202 45.16 -16.02 6.68
N GLY A 203 43.89 -15.93 7.08
CA GLY A 203 43.35 -16.01 8.43
C GLY A 203 41.81 -16.15 8.44
N GLY A 204 41.15 -16.39 7.31
CA GLY A 204 39.71 -16.64 7.17
C GLY A 204 39.04 -15.86 6.03
N LEU A 205 37.75 -16.14 5.79
CA LEU A 205 36.97 -15.48 4.73
C LEU A 205 36.56 -14.06 5.14
N THR A 206 36.84 -13.06 4.31
CA THR A 206 36.20 -11.73 4.44
C THR A 206 35.05 -11.62 3.44
N THR A 207 33.83 -11.45 3.96
CA THR A 207 32.59 -11.38 3.18
C THR A 207 31.98 -9.99 3.32
N VAL A 208 31.81 -9.27 2.22
CA VAL A 208 31.06 -8.01 2.18
C VAL A 208 29.59 -8.28 1.94
N VAL A 209 28.78 -8.29 3.00
CA VAL A 209 27.34 -8.52 2.92
C VAL A 209 26.65 -7.25 2.45
N LYS A 210 26.16 -7.22 1.21
CA LYS A 210 25.34 -6.12 0.70
C LYS A 210 23.86 -6.43 0.93
N PHE A 211 23.14 -5.48 1.53
CA PHE A 211 21.70 -5.60 1.68
C PHE A 211 20.98 -5.22 0.38
N PRO A 212 19.88 -5.90 0.01
CA PRO A 212 18.99 -5.40 -1.03
C PRO A 212 18.37 -4.06 -0.59
N LYS A 213 17.95 -3.24 -1.55
CA LYS A 213 17.31 -1.93 -1.26
C LYS A 213 16.09 -2.12 -0.37
N GLY A 214 16.05 -1.41 0.77
CA GLY A 214 14.98 -1.54 1.76
C GLY A 214 15.02 -2.82 2.62
N GLY A 215 16.03 -3.68 2.43
CA GLY A 215 16.28 -4.83 3.28
C GLY A 215 16.98 -4.42 4.57
N THR A 216 16.46 -4.89 5.71
CA THR A 216 17.02 -4.62 7.04
C THR A 216 17.80 -5.81 7.62
N PHE A 217 17.86 -6.94 6.90
CA PHE A 217 18.55 -8.14 7.33
C PHE A 217 18.96 -9.03 6.14
N ALA A 218 19.95 -9.89 6.34
CA ALA A 218 20.44 -10.85 5.36
C ALA A 218 20.90 -12.13 6.09
N THR A 219 20.71 -13.29 5.47
CA THR A 219 21.11 -14.59 6.03
C THR A 219 22.26 -15.19 5.25
N TYR A 220 23.42 -15.39 5.90
CA TYR A 220 24.61 -15.96 5.26
C TYR A 220 24.95 -17.32 5.86
N LYS A 221 25.38 -18.26 5.01
CA LYS A 221 25.92 -19.56 5.42
C LYS A 221 27.41 -19.59 5.09
N SER A 222 28.25 -19.81 6.11
CA SER A 222 29.69 -20.02 5.95
C SER A 222 30.17 -21.15 6.85
N ALA A 223 31.19 -21.88 6.44
CA ALA A 223 32.00 -22.67 7.37
C ALA A 223 33.15 -21.80 7.92
N VAL A 224 33.51 -22.00 9.19
CA VAL A 224 34.71 -21.41 9.80
C VAL A 224 35.67 -22.56 10.08
N ILE A 225 36.86 -22.51 9.50
CA ILE A 225 37.90 -23.50 9.79
C ILE A 225 38.49 -23.21 11.16
N ARG A 226 38.82 -24.25 11.92
CA ARG A 226 39.43 -24.11 13.26
C ARG A 226 40.74 -23.32 13.16
N GLY A 227 40.82 -22.21 13.90
CA GLY A 227 41.98 -21.31 13.89
C GLY A 227 41.83 -20.12 12.94
N GLU A 228 40.82 -20.12 12.07
CA GLU A 228 40.49 -18.98 11.21
C GLU A 228 39.38 -18.12 11.82
N ARG A 229 39.28 -16.88 11.34
CA ARG A 229 38.19 -15.96 11.66
C ARG A 229 37.56 -15.42 10.40
N ASN A 230 36.31 -15.79 10.16
CA ASN A 230 35.52 -15.15 9.12
C ASN A 230 35.16 -13.72 9.56
N LYS A 231 35.30 -12.76 8.65
CA LYS A 231 34.95 -11.35 8.86
C LYS A 231 33.78 -10.98 7.97
N TYR A 232 32.77 -10.36 8.56
CA TYR A 232 31.60 -9.85 7.85
C TYR A 232 31.62 -8.33 7.85
N ILE A 233 31.69 -7.74 6.66
CA ILE A 233 31.56 -6.30 6.46
C ILE A 233 30.13 -6.07 5.99
N LEU A 234 29.33 -5.39 6.80
CA LEU A 234 27.95 -5.07 6.47
C LEU A 234 27.91 -3.78 5.63
N ALA A 235 27.62 -3.91 4.34
CA ALA A 235 27.51 -2.81 3.41
C ALA A 235 26.03 -2.41 3.25
N ALA A 236 25.63 -1.33 3.93
CA ALA A 236 24.33 -0.72 3.71
C ALA A 236 24.35 0.12 2.43
N SER A 237 23.43 -0.13 1.49
CA SER A 237 23.17 0.82 0.41
C SER A 237 22.39 2.00 0.99
N GLY A 238 22.89 3.23 0.84
CA GLY A 238 22.16 4.43 1.21
C GLY A 238 20.77 4.45 0.54
N GLY A 239 19.73 4.65 1.35
CA GLY A 239 18.34 4.78 0.90
C GLY A 239 18.04 6.17 0.37
#